data_AF-A0A7L2WNE3-F1
#
_entry.id   AF-A0A7L2WNE3-F1
#
_cell.length_a   1.000
_cell.length_b   1.000
_cell.length_c   1.000
_cell.angle_alpha   90.00
_cell.angle_beta   90.00
_cell.angle_gamma   90.00
#
_symmetry.space_group_name_H-M   'P 1'
#
loop_
_entity.id
_entity.type
_entity.pdbx_description
1 polymer ?
#
loop_
_entity_poly.entity_id
_entity_poly.type
_entity_poly.pdbx_seq_one_letter_code
_entity_poly.pdbx_strand_id
1 'polypeptide(L)'
;FQVLSVCVEEDNIVNYATNVLQNPDLGLRMAIRSNLAGAEELFARKFNTLFAQGSYADAAKVAASAPKGILRTSDTIRKFQSVPAQPGQASPLLQYFGILLDQGQLNKFESLELCRPVLQQGRKQLLEKWLKEDKVGLLNYDTSLMLLPCNNCVGYTPDWIFLLRSVMRVSPEQGLQFSQMLVQDEEPLANINQIVDVFMENSLIQQCTSFLLDALKNNRPAEGHLQTSLLEMNLIHAPQVADAILGNQMFTHYDRAHIAQLCEKAGLLQRALEHYTDLYDIKRAVVHTHLLNPEWLVNFFGSLSVEDSVECLRAMLSANIRQNLQLCVQVASKYHEQLGTQSLVELFESFKSYEGLFYFLGSIVNFSQDPDVHFKYIQAACKTGQIKEVERICRESNCYNPERVKNFLKEAKLTDQLPLIIVCDRFDFVHDLVLYLYRNNLQKYIEIYVQKV
;
A
#
# COMPACT_ATOMS: atom_id res chain seq x y z
N PHE A 1 -52.68 72.42 -36.43
CA PHE A 1 -52.77 71.04 -36.96
C PHE A 1 -52.91 70.10 -35.79
N GLN A 2 -54.01 69.35 -35.71
CA GLN A 2 -54.19 68.30 -34.70
C GLN A 2 -53.51 67.05 -35.26
N VAL A 3 -52.43 66.60 -34.61
CA VAL A 3 -51.72 65.39 -35.04
C VAL A 3 -52.40 64.20 -34.35
N LEU A 4 -53.09 63.38 -35.11
CA LEU A 4 -53.69 62.13 -34.65
C LEU A 4 -52.67 61.00 -34.86
N SER A 5 -52.49 60.16 -33.85
CA SER A 5 -51.72 58.92 -33.94
C SER A 5 -52.65 57.75 -33.68
N VAL A 6 -52.62 56.74 -34.55
CA VAL A 6 -53.36 55.49 -34.38
C VAL A 6 -52.33 54.37 -34.22
N CYS A 7 -52.41 53.66 -33.09
CA CYS A 7 -51.59 52.49 -32.80
C CYS A 7 -52.49 51.29 -32.45
N VAL A 8 -51.95 50.09 -32.63
CA VAL A 8 -52.61 48.85 -32.23
C VAL A 8 -52.58 48.74 -30.70
N GLU A 9 -53.75 48.47 -30.10
CA GLU A 9 -53.83 48.16 -28.66
C GLU A 9 -53.59 46.67 -28.44
N GLU A 10 -52.39 46.34 -27.94
CA GLU A 10 -51.89 44.97 -27.80
C GLU A 10 -52.75 44.09 -26.88
N ASP A 11 -53.34 44.67 -25.83
CA ASP A 11 -54.15 43.93 -24.85
C ASP A 11 -55.56 43.58 -25.36
N ASN A 12 -56.13 44.42 -26.23
CA ASN A 12 -57.52 44.29 -26.68
C ASN A 12 -57.67 43.71 -28.09
N ILE A 13 -56.61 43.73 -28.91
CA ILE A 13 -56.72 43.33 -30.33
C ILE A 13 -57.10 41.86 -30.52
N VAL A 14 -56.60 40.96 -29.67
CA VAL A 14 -56.94 39.52 -29.73
C VAL A 14 -58.40 39.29 -29.33
N ASN A 15 -58.85 39.98 -28.27
CA ASN A 15 -60.22 39.91 -27.79
C ASN A 15 -61.21 40.50 -28.82
N TYR A 16 -60.83 41.62 -29.44
CA TYR A 16 -61.61 42.28 -30.50
C TYR A 16 -61.77 41.37 -31.73
N ALA A 17 -60.68 40.77 -32.22
CA ALA A 17 -60.72 39.83 -33.34
C ALA A 17 -61.61 38.60 -33.05
N THR A 18 -61.59 38.13 -31.81
CA THR A 18 -62.27 36.91 -31.38
C THR A 18 -63.77 37.13 -31.14
N ASN A 19 -64.14 38.15 -30.38
CA ASN A 19 -65.51 38.34 -29.89
C ASN A 19 -66.29 39.38 -30.70
N VAL A 20 -65.65 40.46 -31.17
CA VAL A 20 -66.31 41.52 -31.94
C VAL A 20 -66.32 41.19 -33.43
N LEU A 21 -65.18 40.74 -33.96
CA LEU A 21 -65.01 40.34 -35.36
C LEU A 21 -65.46 38.88 -35.63
N GLN A 22 -65.79 38.13 -34.57
CA GLN A 22 -66.21 36.72 -34.60
C GLN A 22 -65.27 35.81 -35.41
N ASN A 23 -63.97 36.12 -35.42
CA ASN A 23 -62.96 35.36 -36.16
C ASN A 23 -61.91 34.77 -35.19
N PRO A 24 -62.23 33.64 -34.54
CA PRO A 24 -61.33 33.03 -33.56
C PRO A 24 -60.04 32.47 -34.19
N ASP A 25 -60.07 32.06 -35.47
CA ASP A 25 -58.88 31.58 -36.18
C ASP A 25 -57.86 32.71 -36.43
N LEU A 26 -58.36 33.91 -36.74
CA LEU A 26 -57.52 35.10 -36.88
C LEU A 26 -56.93 35.50 -35.51
N GLY A 27 -57.75 35.52 -34.46
CA GLY A 27 -57.31 35.79 -33.09
C GLY A 27 -56.20 34.83 -32.63
N LEU A 28 -56.35 33.53 -32.91
CA LEU A 28 -55.35 32.52 -32.59
C LEU A 28 -54.02 32.74 -33.35
N ARG A 29 -54.08 32.99 -34.66
CA ARG A 29 -52.87 33.23 -35.48
C ARG A 29 -52.14 34.50 -35.06
N MET A 30 -52.87 35.56 -34.71
CA MET A 30 -52.28 36.80 -34.20
C MET A 30 -51.60 36.60 -32.85
N ALA A 31 -52.22 35.84 -31.95
CA ALA A 31 -51.65 35.53 -30.65
C ALA A 31 -50.36 34.69 -30.75
N ILE A 32 -50.32 33.68 -31.63
CA ILE A 32 -49.11 32.87 -31.87
C ILE A 32 -47.99 33.71 -32.46
N ARG A 33 -48.31 34.50 -33.51
CA ARG A 33 -47.29 35.22 -34.28
C ARG A 33 -46.68 36.40 -33.52
N SER A 34 -47.47 37.07 -32.69
CA SER A 34 -47.06 38.31 -32.00
C SER A 34 -46.94 38.14 -30.49
N ASN A 35 -47.09 36.92 -29.94
CA ASN A 35 -46.99 36.61 -28.51
C ASN A 35 -47.91 37.48 -27.62
N LEU A 36 -49.09 37.83 -28.13
CA LEU A 36 -50.06 38.71 -27.47
C LEU A 36 -50.89 37.97 -26.42
N ALA A 37 -51.26 38.67 -25.35
CA ALA A 37 -52.13 38.14 -24.29
C ALA A 37 -53.60 38.05 -24.74
N GLY A 38 -54.41 37.22 -24.07
CA GLY A 38 -55.86 37.12 -24.33
C GLY A 38 -56.32 35.96 -25.22
N ALA A 39 -55.41 35.10 -25.71
CA ALA A 39 -55.76 33.86 -26.43
C ALA A 39 -55.79 32.60 -25.53
N GLU A 40 -55.49 32.72 -24.24
CA GLU A 40 -55.44 31.63 -23.26
C GLU A 40 -56.68 30.73 -23.32
N GLU A 41 -57.86 31.35 -23.32
CA GLU A 41 -59.14 30.64 -23.35
C GLU A 41 -59.39 29.95 -24.71
N LEU A 42 -58.90 30.52 -25.81
CA LEU A 42 -59.00 29.92 -27.15
C LEU A 42 -58.14 28.67 -27.27
N PHE A 43 -56.92 28.70 -26.72
CA PHE A 43 -56.05 27.52 -26.65
C PHE A 43 -56.66 26.43 -25.79
N ALA A 44 -57.20 26.79 -24.62
CA ALA A 44 -57.87 25.83 -23.74
C ALA A 44 -59.11 25.20 -24.39
N ARG A 45 -59.96 26.00 -25.06
CA ARG A 45 -61.13 25.50 -25.81
C ARG A 45 -60.71 24.57 -26.94
N LYS A 46 -59.76 24.99 -27.78
CA LYS A 46 -59.24 24.18 -28.90
C LYS A 46 -58.61 22.88 -28.42
N PHE A 47 -57.85 22.93 -27.34
CA PHE A 47 -57.28 21.74 -26.69
C PHE A 47 -58.38 20.78 -26.24
N ASN A 48 -59.37 21.26 -25.48
CA ASN A 48 -60.46 20.41 -24.98
C ASN A 48 -61.31 19.83 -26.12
N THR A 49 -61.56 20.58 -27.21
CA THR A 49 -62.26 20.08 -28.39
C THR A 49 -61.49 18.94 -29.07
N LEU A 50 -60.18 19.12 -29.32
CA LEU A 50 -59.34 18.08 -29.91
C LEU A 50 -59.21 16.85 -29.00
N PHE A 51 -59.13 17.08 -27.70
CA PHE A 51 -59.06 16.02 -26.70
C PHE A 51 -60.37 15.20 -26.65
N ALA A 52 -61.54 15.86 -26.72
CA ALA A 52 -62.84 15.20 -26.80
C ALA A 52 -63.06 14.44 -28.11
N GLN A 53 -62.42 14.87 -29.20
CA GLN A 53 -62.44 14.20 -30.50
C GLN A 53 -61.53 12.96 -30.56
N GLY A 54 -60.72 12.69 -29.53
CA GLY A 54 -59.75 11.59 -29.51
C GLY A 54 -58.47 11.85 -30.31
N SER A 55 -58.29 13.07 -30.86
CA SER A 55 -57.09 13.48 -31.59
C SER A 55 -55.99 13.95 -30.63
N TYR A 56 -55.44 13.02 -29.85
CA TYR A 56 -54.45 13.31 -28.81
C TYR A 56 -53.14 13.91 -29.35
N ALA A 57 -52.69 13.50 -30.54
CA ALA A 57 -51.47 14.03 -31.15
C ALA A 57 -51.58 15.52 -31.52
N ASP A 58 -52.71 15.94 -32.06
CA ASP A 58 -52.93 17.36 -32.41
C ASP A 58 -53.25 18.19 -31.16
N ALA A 59 -53.93 17.61 -30.16
CA ALA A 59 -54.08 18.24 -28.86
C ALA A 59 -52.73 18.51 -28.20
N ALA A 60 -51.79 17.56 -28.28
CA ALA A 60 -50.43 17.72 -27.78
C ALA A 60 -49.65 18.84 -28.52
N LYS A 61 -49.78 18.94 -29.85
CA LYS A 61 -49.17 20.05 -30.62
C LYS A 61 -49.73 21.41 -30.21
N VAL A 62 -51.05 21.50 -29.95
CA VAL A 62 -51.68 22.75 -29.47
C VAL A 62 -51.17 23.12 -28.08
N ALA A 63 -51.00 22.15 -27.19
CA ALA A 63 -50.43 22.38 -25.87
C ALA A 63 -48.96 22.82 -25.93
N ALA A 64 -48.18 22.24 -26.84
CA ALA A 64 -46.76 22.56 -27.02
C ALA A 64 -46.53 23.93 -27.69
N SER A 65 -47.40 24.32 -28.64
CA SER A 65 -47.34 25.62 -29.35
C SER A 65 -48.03 26.78 -28.63
N ALA A 66 -48.60 26.56 -27.45
CA ALA A 66 -49.28 27.61 -26.69
C ALA A 66 -48.28 28.68 -26.22
N PRO A 67 -48.56 29.98 -26.44
CA PRO A 67 -47.69 31.08 -26.03
C PRO A 67 -47.48 31.03 -24.50
N LYS A 68 -46.28 31.41 -24.03
CA LYS A 68 -45.90 31.38 -22.60
C LYS A 68 -46.12 30.05 -21.87
N GLY A 69 -46.34 28.93 -22.58
CA GLY A 69 -46.55 27.63 -21.97
C GLY A 69 -47.85 27.51 -21.14
N ILE A 70 -48.89 28.26 -21.48
CA ILE A 70 -50.18 28.28 -20.74
C ILE A 70 -50.79 26.87 -20.57
N LEU A 71 -50.61 25.99 -21.57
CA LEU A 71 -51.11 24.62 -21.55
C LEU A 71 -50.07 23.60 -21.05
N ARG A 72 -48.84 24.01 -20.73
CA ARG A 72 -47.78 23.15 -20.16
C ARG A 72 -47.87 23.09 -18.64
N THR A 73 -49.04 22.72 -18.14
CA THR A 73 -49.38 22.66 -16.70
C THR A 73 -49.61 21.23 -16.23
N SER A 74 -49.58 21.03 -14.91
CA SER A 74 -49.88 19.73 -14.28
C SER A 74 -51.26 19.18 -14.66
N ASP A 75 -52.23 20.06 -14.91
CA ASP A 75 -53.60 19.67 -15.24
C ASP A 75 -53.68 19.06 -16.65
N THR A 76 -52.91 19.57 -17.60
CA THR A 76 -52.80 18.98 -18.95
C THR A 76 -52.20 17.58 -18.88
N ILE A 77 -51.15 17.39 -18.08
CA ILE A 77 -50.51 16.07 -17.89
C ILE A 77 -51.49 15.08 -17.26
N ARG A 78 -52.24 15.50 -16.23
CA ARG A 78 -53.28 14.67 -15.59
C ARG A 78 -54.37 14.26 -16.57
N LYS A 79 -54.78 15.15 -17.48
CA LYS A 79 -55.73 14.80 -18.56
C LYS A 79 -55.16 13.69 -19.44
N PHE A 80 -53.92 13.81 -19.93
CA PHE A 80 -53.27 12.76 -20.72
C PHE A 80 -53.04 11.46 -19.95
N GLN A 81 -52.76 11.53 -18.65
CA GLN A 81 -52.57 10.37 -17.77
C GLN A 81 -53.88 9.61 -17.52
N SER A 82 -55.02 10.30 -17.51
CA SER A 82 -56.35 9.69 -17.30
C SER A 82 -56.81 8.81 -18.46
N VAL A 83 -56.17 8.92 -19.63
CA VAL A 83 -56.54 8.15 -20.82
C VAL A 83 -55.76 6.84 -20.84
N PRO A 84 -56.43 5.67 -20.78
CA PRO A 84 -55.75 4.39 -20.87
C PRO A 84 -55.17 4.18 -22.27
N ALA A 85 -53.96 3.60 -22.35
CA ALA A 85 -53.34 3.26 -23.62
C ALA A 85 -54.11 2.12 -24.32
N GLN A 86 -54.47 2.29 -25.59
CA GLN A 86 -55.05 1.19 -26.38
C GLN A 86 -53.96 0.21 -26.85
N PRO A 87 -54.23 -1.11 -26.86
CA PRO A 87 -53.25 -2.11 -27.28
C PRO A 87 -52.82 -1.88 -28.74
N GLY A 88 -51.53 -1.64 -28.96
CA GLY A 88 -50.93 -1.38 -30.28
C GLY A 88 -50.69 0.10 -30.61
N GLN A 89 -51.18 1.04 -29.79
CA GLN A 89 -50.86 2.48 -29.95
C GLN A 89 -49.98 2.98 -28.79
N ALA A 90 -49.06 3.89 -29.10
CA ALA A 90 -48.26 4.57 -28.09
C ALA A 90 -49.18 5.34 -27.13
N SER A 91 -48.92 5.26 -25.83
CA SER A 91 -49.70 5.95 -24.80
C SER A 91 -49.84 7.45 -25.16
N PRO A 92 -51.05 8.04 -25.08
CA PRO A 92 -51.26 9.47 -25.34
C PRO A 92 -50.32 10.38 -24.54
N LEU A 93 -49.96 9.97 -23.31
CA LEU A 93 -48.99 10.65 -22.48
C LEU A 93 -47.58 10.63 -23.08
N LEU A 94 -47.16 9.50 -23.65
CA LEU A 94 -45.84 9.37 -24.29
C LEU A 94 -45.79 10.17 -25.61
N GLN A 95 -46.90 10.21 -26.36
CA GLN A 95 -47.02 11.05 -27.55
C GLN A 95 -46.89 12.53 -27.21
N TYR A 96 -47.51 12.97 -26.10
CA TYR A 96 -47.39 14.33 -25.58
C TYR A 96 -45.93 14.69 -25.27
N PHE A 97 -45.22 13.85 -24.51
CA PHE A 97 -43.81 14.10 -24.19
C PHE A 97 -42.89 14.03 -25.42
N GLY A 98 -43.16 13.14 -26.38
CA GLY A 98 -42.39 13.08 -27.63
C GLY A 98 -42.43 14.40 -28.41
N ILE A 99 -43.63 14.98 -28.56
CA ILE A 99 -43.81 16.26 -29.26
C ILE A 99 -43.15 17.40 -28.48
N LEU A 100 -43.21 17.40 -27.15
CA LEU A 100 -42.52 18.41 -26.35
C LEU A 100 -41.00 18.32 -26.47
N LEU A 101 -40.43 17.11 -26.44
CA LEU A 101 -38.99 16.86 -26.60
C LEU A 101 -38.46 17.28 -27.98
N ASP A 102 -39.31 17.25 -29.01
CA ASP A 102 -38.98 17.75 -30.35
C ASP A 102 -39.02 19.28 -30.43
N GLN A 103 -39.85 19.94 -29.61
CA GLN A 103 -40.01 21.40 -29.62
C GLN A 103 -39.04 22.14 -28.68
N GLY A 104 -38.57 21.49 -27.60
CA GLY A 104 -37.60 22.11 -26.70
C GLY A 104 -37.44 21.39 -25.36
N GLN A 105 -36.91 22.12 -24.38
CA GLN A 105 -36.64 21.61 -23.03
C GLN A 105 -37.95 21.40 -22.25
N LEU A 106 -38.04 20.28 -21.53
CA LEU A 106 -39.13 19.97 -20.62
C LEU A 106 -39.06 20.79 -19.33
N ASN A 107 -40.23 21.20 -18.84
CA ASN A 107 -40.35 21.86 -17.54
C ASN A 107 -40.10 20.87 -16.40
N LYS A 108 -39.90 21.39 -15.18
CA LYS A 108 -39.61 20.59 -13.97
C LYS A 108 -40.61 19.45 -13.73
N PHE A 109 -41.91 19.76 -13.87
CA PHE A 109 -42.98 18.80 -13.64
C PHE A 109 -43.10 17.75 -14.76
N GLU A 110 -42.91 18.18 -16.01
CA GLU A 110 -42.92 17.30 -17.18
C GLU A 110 -41.76 16.29 -17.14
N SER A 111 -40.59 16.77 -16.70
CA SER A 111 -39.39 15.95 -16.50
C SER A 111 -39.65 14.83 -15.49
N LEU A 112 -40.26 15.14 -14.34
CA LEU A 112 -40.54 14.15 -13.29
C LEU A 112 -41.55 13.09 -13.76
N GLU A 113 -42.64 13.52 -14.39
CA GLU A 113 -43.69 12.61 -14.88
C GLU A 113 -43.22 11.74 -16.06
N LEU A 114 -42.26 12.22 -16.88
CA LEU A 114 -41.63 11.41 -17.92
C LEU A 114 -40.66 10.36 -17.33
N CYS A 115 -39.88 10.72 -16.30
CA CYS A 115 -38.89 9.82 -15.72
C CYS A 115 -39.54 8.59 -15.05
N ARG A 116 -40.69 8.78 -14.41
CA ARG A 116 -41.38 7.72 -13.63
C ARG A 116 -41.70 6.43 -14.43
N PRO A 117 -42.41 6.48 -15.58
CA PRO A 117 -42.69 5.28 -16.36
C PRO A 117 -41.44 4.70 -17.03
N VAL A 118 -40.47 5.53 -17.44
CA VAL A 118 -39.25 5.09 -18.11
C VAL A 118 -38.34 4.31 -17.15
N LEU A 119 -38.26 4.74 -15.89
CA LEU A 119 -37.56 4.03 -14.81
C LEU A 119 -38.27 2.72 -14.45
N GLN A 120 -39.61 2.73 -14.36
CA GLN A 120 -40.38 1.50 -14.09
C GLN A 120 -40.21 0.45 -15.20
N GLN A 121 -40.01 0.88 -16.45
CA GLN A 121 -39.72 0.02 -17.60
C GLN A 121 -38.23 -0.31 -17.77
N GLY A 122 -37.35 0.16 -16.89
CA GLY A 122 -35.91 -0.12 -16.92
C GLY A 122 -35.12 0.52 -18.07
N ARG A 123 -35.70 1.48 -18.80
CA ARG A 123 -35.09 2.07 -20.02
C ARG A 123 -34.16 3.25 -19.70
N LYS A 124 -33.15 3.03 -18.86
CA LYS A 124 -32.22 4.07 -18.38
C LYS A 124 -31.45 4.80 -19.50
N GLN A 125 -31.15 4.11 -20.60
CA GLN A 125 -30.41 4.65 -21.74
C GLN A 125 -31.10 5.87 -22.39
N LEU A 126 -32.44 5.93 -22.35
CA LEU A 126 -33.19 7.07 -22.89
C LEU A 126 -33.04 8.31 -22.01
N LEU A 127 -33.05 8.14 -20.69
CA LEU A 127 -32.79 9.22 -19.74
C LEU A 127 -31.39 9.80 -19.94
N GLU A 128 -30.36 8.94 -20.07
CA GLU A 128 -28.98 9.38 -20.31
C GLU A 128 -28.87 10.19 -21.61
N LYS A 129 -29.56 9.78 -22.67
CA LYS A 129 -29.58 10.52 -23.94
C LYS A 129 -30.24 11.89 -23.77
N TRP A 130 -31.40 11.97 -23.11
CA TRP A 130 -32.11 13.23 -22.92
C TRP A 130 -31.41 14.20 -21.96
N LEU A 131 -30.65 13.66 -21.00
CA LEU A 131 -29.78 14.44 -20.12
C LEU A 131 -28.58 15.02 -20.88
N LYS A 132 -27.94 14.24 -21.75
CA LYS A 132 -26.84 14.74 -22.62
C LYS A 132 -27.29 15.81 -23.63
N GLU A 133 -28.55 15.77 -24.03
CA GLU A 133 -29.14 16.74 -24.97
C GLU A 133 -29.75 17.97 -24.26
N ASP A 134 -29.56 18.15 -22.94
CA ASP A 134 -30.13 19.22 -22.11
C ASP A 134 -31.67 19.36 -22.21
N LYS A 135 -32.37 18.28 -22.60
CA LYS A 135 -33.82 18.30 -22.85
C LYS A 135 -34.68 18.21 -21.59
N VAL A 136 -34.09 17.94 -20.43
CA VAL A 136 -34.80 17.66 -19.17
C VAL A 136 -34.28 18.59 -18.07
N GLY A 137 -35.17 19.34 -17.41
CA GLY A 137 -34.79 20.28 -16.34
C GLY A 137 -34.79 19.62 -14.96
N LEU A 138 -33.60 19.39 -14.38
CA LEU A 138 -33.42 18.84 -13.03
C LEU A 138 -33.19 19.96 -12.01
N LEU A 139 -34.12 20.21 -11.07
CA LEU A 139 -33.86 21.18 -10.00
C LEU A 139 -34.37 20.86 -8.59
N ASN A 140 -34.98 19.69 -8.30
CA ASN A 140 -35.45 19.39 -6.94
C ASN A 140 -34.98 18.04 -6.40
N TYR A 141 -34.83 17.97 -5.08
CA TYR A 141 -34.32 16.86 -4.26
C TYR A 141 -34.92 15.48 -4.60
N ASP A 142 -36.17 15.39 -5.05
CA ASP A 142 -36.83 14.12 -5.38
C ASP A 142 -36.34 13.45 -6.68
N THR A 143 -35.94 14.23 -7.69
CA THR A 143 -35.33 13.66 -8.92
C THR A 143 -33.85 13.30 -8.71
N SER A 144 -33.23 13.83 -7.65
CA SER A 144 -31.82 13.63 -7.32
C SER A 144 -31.56 12.22 -6.77
N LEU A 145 -32.51 11.68 -5.98
CA LEU A 145 -32.45 10.31 -5.45
C LEU A 145 -32.63 9.22 -6.52
N MET A 146 -33.32 9.51 -7.62
CA MET A 146 -33.56 8.53 -8.70
C MET A 146 -32.42 8.44 -9.72
N LEU A 147 -31.46 9.37 -9.72
CA LEU A 147 -30.40 9.50 -10.72
C LEU A 147 -28.97 9.38 -10.15
N LEU A 148 -28.82 8.65 -9.04
CA LEU A 148 -27.52 8.25 -8.45
C LEU A 148 -26.45 7.71 -9.42
N PRO A 149 -26.74 7.23 -10.67
CA PRO A 149 -25.67 6.90 -11.61
C PRO A 149 -24.99 8.10 -12.31
N CYS A 150 -25.46 9.34 -12.16
CA CYS A 150 -24.90 10.50 -12.87
C CYS A 150 -24.25 11.50 -11.89
N ASN A 151 -23.08 11.14 -11.36
CA ASN A 151 -22.31 11.93 -10.38
C ASN A 151 -21.85 13.30 -10.92
N ASN A 152 -21.87 13.52 -12.25
CA ASN A 152 -21.39 14.76 -12.89
C ASN A 152 -22.47 15.80 -13.20
N CYS A 153 -23.75 15.56 -12.91
CA CYS A 153 -24.83 16.47 -13.34
C CYS A 153 -25.35 17.42 -12.27
N VAL A 154 -25.01 17.20 -10.99
CA VAL A 154 -25.49 18.05 -9.89
C VAL A 154 -24.27 18.31 -9.02
N GLY A 155 -23.87 19.57 -8.83
CA GLY A 155 -22.78 19.96 -7.93
C GLY A 155 -23.09 19.71 -6.44
N TYR A 156 -23.76 18.60 -6.13
CA TYR A 156 -24.05 18.10 -4.81
C TYR A 156 -22.91 17.17 -4.40
N THR A 157 -22.10 17.61 -3.44
CA THR A 157 -21.09 16.79 -2.79
C THR A 157 -21.72 16.17 -1.53
N PRO A 158 -22.21 14.92 -1.56
CA PRO A 158 -22.66 14.26 -0.35
C PRO A 158 -21.52 14.12 0.65
N ASP A 159 -21.86 14.01 1.94
CA ASP A 159 -20.89 13.60 2.95
C ASP A 159 -20.56 12.11 2.76
N TRP A 160 -19.51 11.85 1.97
CA TRP A 160 -19.04 10.52 1.63
C TRP A 160 -18.65 9.70 2.87
N ILE A 161 -18.14 10.35 3.92
CA ILE A 161 -17.73 9.69 5.16
C ILE A 161 -18.95 9.23 5.95
N PHE A 162 -19.99 10.05 6.01
CA PHE A 162 -21.26 9.65 6.64
C PHE A 162 -21.88 8.45 5.92
N LEU A 163 -21.92 8.46 4.58
CA LEU A 163 -22.40 7.35 3.79
C LEU A 163 -21.55 6.09 4.01
N LEU A 164 -20.23 6.23 4.03
CA LEU A 164 -19.31 5.14 4.31
C LEU A 164 -19.57 4.51 5.68
N ARG A 165 -19.73 5.32 6.74
CA ARG A 165 -20.08 4.84 8.08
C ARG A 165 -21.39 4.05 8.08
N SER A 166 -22.38 4.51 7.32
CA SER A 166 -23.66 3.80 7.19
C SER A 166 -23.51 2.46 6.46
N VAL A 167 -22.74 2.41 5.37
CA VAL A 167 -22.49 1.19 4.59
C VAL A 167 -21.70 0.17 5.42
N MET A 168 -20.66 0.61 6.13
CA MET A 168 -19.83 -0.23 6.99
C MET A 168 -20.62 -0.94 8.09
N ARG A 169 -21.67 -0.30 8.62
CA ARG A 169 -22.58 -0.91 9.61
C ARG A 169 -23.45 -2.02 9.03
N VAL A 170 -23.79 -1.92 7.74
CA VAL A 170 -24.66 -2.90 7.06
C VAL A 170 -23.82 -4.06 6.54
N SER A 171 -22.73 -3.76 5.83
CA SER A 171 -21.82 -4.79 5.32
C SER A 171 -20.40 -4.24 5.11
N PRO A 172 -19.38 -4.81 5.79
CA PRO A 172 -17.98 -4.44 5.62
C PRO A 172 -17.44 -4.63 4.20
N GLU A 173 -17.87 -5.68 3.49
CA GLU A 173 -17.40 -5.97 2.13
C GLU A 173 -17.85 -4.91 1.11
N GLN A 174 -19.11 -4.48 1.18
CA GLN A 174 -19.58 -3.39 0.32
C GLN A 174 -18.95 -2.06 0.72
N GLY A 175 -18.65 -1.88 2.01
CA GLY A 175 -17.90 -0.74 2.50
C GLY A 175 -16.49 -0.65 1.90
N LEU A 176 -15.80 -1.79 1.73
CA LEU A 176 -14.51 -1.85 1.06
C LEU A 176 -14.60 -1.43 -0.41
N GLN A 177 -15.55 -2.00 -1.16
CA GLN A 177 -15.76 -1.65 -2.58
C GLN A 177 -16.13 -0.16 -2.73
N PHE A 178 -16.96 0.35 -1.84
CA PHE A 178 -17.33 1.76 -1.82
C PHE A 178 -16.13 2.66 -1.51
N SER A 179 -15.26 2.27 -0.58
CA SER A 179 -14.01 2.99 -0.26
C SER A 179 -13.07 3.05 -1.46
N GLN A 180 -12.92 1.94 -2.19
CA GLN A 180 -12.09 1.89 -3.40
C GLN A 180 -12.63 2.82 -4.49
N MET A 181 -13.96 2.88 -4.67
CA MET A 181 -14.59 3.79 -5.63
C MET A 181 -14.33 5.27 -5.30
N LEU A 182 -14.29 5.64 -4.02
CA LEU A 182 -14.05 7.02 -3.58
C LEU A 182 -12.63 7.55 -3.91
N VAL A 183 -11.68 6.64 -4.16
CA VAL A 183 -10.25 6.97 -4.35
C VAL A 183 -9.75 6.59 -5.75
N GLN A 184 -10.60 6.04 -6.62
CA GLN A 184 -10.21 5.56 -7.96
C GLN A 184 -9.87 6.68 -8.96
N ASP A 185 -10.53 7.84 -8.85
CA ASP A 185 -10.37 8.96 -9.79
C ASP A 185 -9.15 9.85 -9.44
N GLU A 186 -8.64 10.61 -10.42
CA GLU A 186 -7.48 11.53 -10.24
C GLU A 186 -7.72 12.58 -9.14
N GLU A 187 -8.97 12.93 -8.89
CA GLU A 187 -9.41 13.74 -7.76
C GLU A 187 -10.15 12.83 -6.75
N PRO A 188 -9.52 12.47 -5.61
CA PRO A 188 -10.17 11.62 -4.63
C PRO A 188 -11.37 12.34 -4.02
N LEU A 189 -12.54 11.69 -4.07
CA LEU A 189 -13.81 12.24 -3.58
C LEU A 189 -13.83 12.37 -2.06
N ALA A 190 -13.00 11.59 -1.36
CA ALA A 190 -12.90 11.59 0.09
C ALA A 190 -11.43 11.46 0.54
N ASN A 191 -11.13 12.01 1.71
CA ASN A 191 -9.79 11.97 2.29
C ASN A 191 -9.47 10.54 2.76
N ILE A 192 -8.35 9.98 2.30
CA ILE A 192 -7.93 8.61 2.64
C ILE A 192 -7.79 8.44 4.16
N ASN A 193 -7.30 9.44 4.89
CA ASN A 193 -7.16 9.36 6.35
C ASN A 193 -8.52 9.16 7.02
N GLN A 194 -9.56 9.88 6.59
CA GLN A 194 -10.90 9.75 7.15
C GLN A 194 -11.53 8.38 6.84
N ILE A 195 -11.25 7.83 5.66
CA ILE A 195 -11.69 6.47 5.31
C ILE A 195 -11.03 5.45 6.24
N VAL A 196 -9.72 5.55 6.45
CA VAL A 196 -8.96 4.69 7.37
C VAL A 196 -9.51 4.79 8.80
N ASP A 197 -9.79 5.99 9.29
CA ASP A 197 -10.39 6.19 10.62
C ASP A 197 -11.71 5.43 10.76
N VAL A 198 -12.56 5.44 9.73
CA VAL A 198 -13.83 4.69 9.74
C VAL A 198 -13.61 3.19 9.77
N PHE A 199 -12.60 2.66 9.07
CA PHE A 199 -12.26 1.23 9.17
C PHE A 199 -11.75 0.87 10.57
N MET A 200 -10.91 1.73 11.16
CA MET A 200 -10.33 1.53 12.49
C MET A 200 -11.38 1.59 13.60
N GLU A 201 -12.33 2.53 13.52
CA GLU A 201 -13.48 2.63 14.45
C GLU A 201 -14.30 1.33 14.51
N ASN A 202 -14.42 0.63 13.37
CA ASN A 202 -15.16 -0.62 13.28
C ASN A 202 -14.28 -1.88 13.49
N SER A 203 -13.00 -1.70 13.85
CA SER A 203 -12.01 -2.80 14.00
C SER A 203 -11.86 -3.68 12.75
N LEU A 204 -12.11 -3.12 11.55
CA LEU A 204 -12.07 -3.82 10.26
C LEU A 204 -10.65 -3.80 9.67
N ILE A 205 -9.72 -4.42 10.39
CA ILE A 205 -8.28 -4.38 10.11
C ILE A 205 -7.93 -5.01 8.76
N GLN A 206 -8.45 -6.21 8.46
CA GLN A 206 -8.12 -6.89 7.21
C GLN A 206 -8.60 -6.12 5.98
N GLN A 207 -9.80 -5.56 6.05
CA GLN A 207 -10.38 -4.75 4.99
C GLN A 207 -9.61 -3.42 4.83
N CYS A 208 -9.23 -2.79 5.95
CA CYS A 208 -8.39 -1.60 5.96
C CYS A 208 -7.03 -1.88 5.30
N THR A 209 -6.37 -2.99 5.64
CA THR A 209 -5.12 -3.41 5.03
C THR A 209 -5.27 -3.60 3.52
N SER A 210 -6.30 -4.32 3.07
CA SER A 210 -6.56 -4.50 1.63
C SER A 210 -6.77 -3.17 0.91
N PHE A 211 -7.57 -2.27 1.49
CA PHE A 211 -7.82 -0.94 0.93
C PHE A 211 -6.53 -0.12 0.80
N LEU A 212 -5.73 -0.06 1.87
CA LEU A 212 -4.49 0.71 1.89
C LEU A 212 -3.41 0.12 0.98
N LEU A 213 -3.34 -1.21 0.82
CA LEU A 213 -2.44 -1.84 -0.15
C LEU A 213 -2.75 -1.42 -1.59
N ASP A 214 -4.04 -1.33 -1.94
CA ASP A 214 -4.47 -0.86 -3.26
C ASP A 214 -4.26 0.64 -3.45
N ALA A 215 -4.55 1.44 -2.41
CA ALA A 215 -4.41 2.90 -2.45
C ALA A 215 -2.94 3.34 -2.52
N LEU A 216 -2.06 2.68 -1.77
CA LEU A 216 -0.64 3.02 -1.65
C LEU A 216 0.25 2.31 -2.68
N LYS A 217 -0.32 1.59 -3.65
CA LYS A 217 0.42 0.80 -4.66
C LYS A 217 1.46 1.60 -5.46
N ASN A 218 1.28 2.93 -5.55
CA ASN A 218 2.19 3.83 -6.26
C ASN A 218 3.38 4.31 -5.40
N ASN A 219 3.45 3.88 -4.13
CA ASN A 219 4.52 4.18 -3.17
C ASN A 219 4.95 5.66 -3.18
N ARG A 220 3.98 6.58 -3.06
CA ARG A 220 4.25 8.02 -3.13
C ARG A 220 4.82 8.53 -1.80
N PRO A 221 5.81 9.44 -1.81
CA PRO A 221 6.38 9.99 -0.58
C PRO A 221 5.38 10.85 0.22
N ALA A 222 4.41 11.47 -0.45
CA ALA A 222 3.34 12.25 0.21
C ALA A 222 2.42 11.39 1.09
N GLU A 223 2.43 10.06 0.90
CA GLU A 223 1.59 9.10 1.61
C GLU A 223 2.40 8.30 2.65
N GLY A 224 3.62 8.74 3.01
CA GLY A 224 4.50 8.04 3.94
C GLY A 224 3.90 7.85 5.34
N HIS A 225 3.06 8.79 5.80
CA HIS A 225 2.34 8.64 7.07
C HIS A 225 1.30 7.51 7.00
N LEU A 226 0.59 7.36 5.88
CA LEU A 226 -0.34 6.25 5.65
C LEU A 226 0.37 4.90 5.57
N GLN A 227 1.56 4.85 4.94
CA GLN A 227 2.40 3.66 4.95
C GLN A 227 2.80 3.27 6.38
N THR A 228 3.14 4.25 7.21
CA THR A 228 3.48 4.04 8.63
C THR A 228 2.28 3.51 9.39
N SER A 229 1.11 4.13 9.26
CA SER A 229 -0.13 3.68 9.93
C SER A 229 -0.58 2.28 9.48
N LEU A 230 -0.43 1.96 8.18
CA LEU A 230 -0.70 0.61 7.67
C LEU A 230 0.16 -0.44 8.39
N LEU A 231 1.46 -0.20 8.47
CA LEU A 231 2.40 -1.11 9.12
C LEU A 231 2.17 -1.18 10.62
N GLU A 232 1.98 -0.04 11.28
CA GLU A 232 1.71 0.05 12.72
C GLU A 232 0.50 -0.78 13.12
N MET A 233 -0.62 -0.58 12.43
CA MET A 233 -1.86 -1.30 12.69
C MET A 233 -1.69 -2.82 12.50
N ASN A 234 -1.02 -3.23 11.41
CA ASN A 234 -0.76 -4.66 11.19
C ASN A 234 0.26 -5.23 12.19
N LEU A 235 1.26 -4.48 12.63
CA LEU A 235 2.22 -4.96 13.64
C LEU A 235 1.57 -5.16 15.01
N ILE A 236 0.55 -4.37 15.36
CA ILE A 236 -0.18 -4.49 16.62
C ILE A 236 -1.16 -5.67 16.58
N HIS A 237 -1.89 -5.84 15.47
CA HIS A 237 -3.02 -6.77 15.42
C HIS A 237 -2.79 -8.04 14.59
N ALA A 238 -1.95 -7.97 13.56
CA ALA A 238 -1.67 -9.07 12.64
C ALA A 238 -0.19 -9.11 12.20
N PRO A 239 0.77 -9.42 13.10
CA PRO A 239 2.20 -9.35 12.82
C PRO A 239 2.65 -10.14 11.59
N GLN A 240 2.00 -11.27 11.29
CA GLN A 240 2.29 -12.10 10.12
C GLN A 240 2.04 -11.36 8.80
N VAL A 241 1.00 -10.54 8.74
CA VAL A 241 0.68 -9.73 7.56
C VAL A 241 1.71 -8.62 7.42
N ALA A 242 2.08 -7.97 8.52
CA ALA A 242 3.14 -6.96 8.51
C ALA A 242 4.49 -7.53 8.04
N ASP A 243 4.87 -8.73 8.50
CA ASP A 243 6.10 -9.40 8.07
C ASP A 243 6.10 -9.68 6.55
N ALA A 244 4.97 -10.14 6.00
CA ALA A 244 4.82 -10.34 4.56
C ALA A 244 4.92 -9.01 3.78
N ILE A 245 4.31 -7.94 4.29
CA ILE A 245 4.35 -6.62 3.66
C ILE A 245 5.79 -6.08 3.62
N LEU A 246 6.49 -6.14 4.76
CA LEU A 246 7.88 -5.70 4.87
C LEU A 246 8.83 -6.57 4.05
N GLY A 247 8.64 -7.89 4.05
CA GLY A 247 9.43 -8.83 3.28
C GLY A 247 9.33 -8.63 1.77
N ASN A 248 8.17 -8.21 1.27
CA ASN A 248 7.96 -7.90 -0.14
C ASN A 248 8.49 -6.50 -0.57
N GLN A 249 8.99 -5.69 0.37
CA GLN A 249 9.54 -4.36 0.11
C GLN A 249 8.57 -3.44 -0.69
N MET A 250 7.27 -3.54 -0.44
CA MET A 250 6.25 -2.80 -1.21
C MET A 250 6.28 -1.28 -0.94
N PHE A 251 6.86 -0.84 0.18
CA PHE A 251 6.85 0.54 0.65
C PHE A 251 8.25 1.00 1.08
N THR A 252 8.56 2.28 0.89
CA THR A 252 9.89 2.85 1.22
C THR A 252 9.86 4.12 2.05
N HIS A 253 8.71 4.77 2.22
CA HIS A 253 8.62 6.13 2.77
C HIS A 253 8.04 6.21 4.20
N TYR A 254 7.84 5.09 4.87
CA TYR A 254 7.37 5.03 6.25
C TYR A 254 8.47 5.40 7.27
N ASP A 255 8.05 5.72 8.50
CA ASP A 255 8.96 5.95 9.62
C ASP A 255 9.64 4.65 10.06
N ARG A 256 10.88 4.45 9.58
CA ARG A 256 11.65 3.23 9.86
C ARG A 256 11.94 3.04 11.35
N ALA A 257 12.19 4.11 12.09
CA ALA A 257 12.55 4.02 13.51
C ALA A 257 11.35 3.57 14.35
N HIS A 258 10.18 4.15 14.08
CA HIS A 258 8.94 3.76 14.74
C HIS A 258 8.56 2.30 14.43
N ILE A 259 8.62 1.92 13.15
CA ILE A 259 8.30 0.55 12.71
C ILE A 259 9.28 -0.47 13.30
N ALA A 260 10.58 -0.16 13.40
CA ALA A 260 11.57 -1.06 14.01
C ALA A 260 11.19 -1.41 15.46
N GLN A 261 10.79 -0.41 16.26
CA GLN A 261 10.37 -0.63 17.65
C GLN A 261 9.11 -1.49 17.75
N LEU A 262 8.17 -1.31 16.83
CA LEU A 262 6.95 -2.14 16.77
C LEU A 262 7.26 -3.57 16.33
N CYS A 263 8.17 -3.76 15.37
CA CYS A 263 8.65 -5.08 14.98
C CYS A 263 9.28 -5.84 16.15
N GLU A 264 10.09 -5.17 16.99
CA GLU A 264 10.67 -5.78 18.19
C GLU A 264 9.58 -6.19 19.19
N LYS A 265 8.59 -5.33 19.45
CA LYS A 265 7.44 -5.65 20.33
C LYS A 265 6.59 -6.81 19.79
N ALA A 266 6.46 -6.92 18.47
CA ALA A 266 5.74 -7.98 17.80
C ALA A 266 6.53 -9.31 17.72
N GLY A 267 7.78 -9.35 18.19
CA GLY A 267 8.66 -10.52 18.13
C GLY A 267 9.33 -10.74 16.77
N LEU A 268 9.19 -9.80 15.82
CA LEU A 268 9.79 -9.85 14.49
C LEU A 268 11.19 -9.21 14.49
N LEU A 269 12.12 -9.82 15.23
CA LEU A 269 13.46 -9.25 15.43
C LEU A 269 14.28 -9.09 14.16
N GLN A 270 14.12 -9.98 13.17
CA GLN A 270 14.80 -9.86 11.87
C GLN A 270 14.40 -8.55 11.17
N ARG A 271 13.10 -8.25 11.13
CA ARG A 271 12.58 -7.01 10.53
C ARG A 271 13.00 -5.78 11.31
N ALA A 272 13.00 -5.86 12.64
CA ALA A 272 13.49 -4.77 13.48
C ALA A 272 14.96 -4.42 13.15
N LEU A 273 15.82 -5.43 13.04
CA LEU A 273 17.24 -5.26 12.68
C LEU A 273 17.46 -4.65 11.28
N GLU A 274 16.63 -5.00 10.29
CA GLU A 274 16.69 -4.37 8.94
C GLU A 274 16.35 -2.88 8.94
N HIS A 275 15.69 -2.40 9.99
CA HIS A 275 15.15 -1.03 10.08
C HIS A 275 15.92 -0.17 11.07
N TYR A 276 16.62 -0.78 12.03
CA TYR A 276 17.50 -0.06 12.94
C TYR A 276 18.67 0.58 12.19
N THR A 277 18.92 1.83 12.53
CA THR A 277 20.06 2.62 12.02
C THR A 277 21.04 2.96 13.14
N ASP A 278 20.58 2.99 14.39
CA ASP A 278 21.41 3.22 15.56
C ASP A 278 22.09 1.91 16.01
N LEU A 279 23.41 1.96 16.15
CA LEU A 279 24.23 0.86 16.65
C LEU A 279 23.79 0.40 18.05
N TYR A 280 23.27 1.29 18.89
CA TYR A 280 22.80 0.92 20.22
C TYR A 280 21.62 -0.07 20.15
N ASP A 281 20.64 0.20 19.30
CA ASP A 281 19.48 -0.67 19.11
C ASP A 281 19.86 -1.97 18.41
N ILE A 282 20.75 -1.91 17.40
CA ILE A 282 21.28 -3.10 16.73
C ILE A 282 21.97 -4.03 17.74
N LYS A 283 22.85 -3.50 18.59
CA LYS A 283 23.54 -4.27 19.64
C LYS A 283 22.56 -4.92 20.62
N ARG A 284 21.50 -4.21 21.02
CA ARG A 284 20.46 -4.76 21.90
C ARG A 284 19.73 -5.92 21.24
N ALA A 285 19.34 -5.77 19.98
CA ALA A 285 18.53 -6.75 19.26
C ALA A 285 19.34 -7.98 18.83
N VAL A 286 20.57 -7.79 18.31
CA VAL A 286 21.40 -8.86 17.72
C VAL A 286 21.82 -9.95 18.72
N VAL A 287 21.83 -9.62 20.01
CA VAL A 287 22.15 -10.55 21.10
C VAL A 287 21.15 -11.71 21.19
N HIS A 288 19.90 -11.51 20.75
CA HIS A 288 18.83 -12.50 20.80
C HIS A 288 18.91 -13.52 19.64
N THR A 289 20.10 -14.10 19.45
CA THR A 289 20.43 -15.00 18.34
C THR A 289 19.51 -16.21 18.20
N HIS A 290 18.95 -16.71 19.30
CA HIS A 290 17.98 -17.83 19.31
C HIS A 290 16.68 -17.55 18.57
N LEU A 291 16.32 -16.28 18.38
CA LEU A 291 15.11 -15.84 17.67
C LEU A 291 15.41 -15.48 16.21
N LEU A 292 16.68 -15.54 15.78
CA LEU A 292 17.14 -15.13 14.47
C LEU A 292 17.54 -16.36 13.65
N ASN A 293 17.31 -16.30 12.33
CA ASN A 293 17.85 -17.30 11.43
C ASN A 293 19.38 -17.10 11.31
N PRO A 294 20.21 -18.13 11.60
CA PRO A 294 21.66 -18.03 11.53
C PRO A 294 22.18 -17.56 10.16
N GLU A 295 21.63 -18.08 9.06
CA GLU A 295 22.09 -17.75 7.70
C GLU A 295 21.78 -16.29 7.34
N TRP A 296 20.57 -15.83 7.71
CA TRP A 296 20.16 -14.44 7.53
C TRP A 296 21.05 -13.52 8.35
N LEU A 297 21.32 -13.85 9.61
CA LEU A 297 22.13 -13.01 10.49
C LEU A 297 23.57 -12.91 9.97
N VAL A 298 24.15 -14.00 9.47
CA VAL A 298 25.47 -13.93 8.81
C VAL A 298 25.44 -12.96 7.63
N ASN A 299 24.41 -12.99 6.79
CA ASN A 299 24.29 -12.06 5.66
C ASN A 299 24.06 -10.61 6.08
N PHE A 300 23.35 -10.37 7.20
CA PHE A 300 23.11 -9.05 7.76
C PHE A 300 24.42 -8.33 8.17
N PHE A 301 25.42 -9.06 8.66
CA PHE A 301 26.75 -8.48 8.93
C PHE A 301 27.42 -7.92 7.66
N GLY A 302 27.06 -8.41 6.47
CA GLY A 302 27.53 -7.85 5.21
C GLY A 302 26.95 -6.47 4.85
N SER A 303 25.84 -6.06 5.49
CA SER A 303 25.27 -4.71 5.32
C SER A 303 25.78 -3.70 6.35
N LEU A 304 26.44 -4.15 7.41
CA LEU A 304 27.00 -3.29 8.45
C LEU A 304 28.37 -2.76 8.05
N SER A 305 28.78 -1.63 8.65
CA SER A 305 30.15 -1.14 8.53
C SER A 305 31.13 -2.09 9.26
N VAL A 306 32.42 -1.98 8.95
CA VAL A 306 33.47 -2.79 9.59
C VAL A 306 33.50 -2.55 11.11
N GLU A 307 33.42 -1.30 11.53
CA GLU A 307 33.43 -0.92 12.95
C GLU A 307 32.18 -1.44 13.67
N ASP A 308 31.00 -1.25 13.09
CA ASP A 308 29.73 -1.71 13.66
C ASP A 308 29.68 -3.24 13.77
N SER A 309 30.24 -3.94 12.78
CA SER A 309 30.31 -5.40 12.78
C SER A 309 31.15 -5.94 13.93
N VAL A 310 32.35 -5.40 14.15
CA VAL A 310 33.23 -5.82 15.27
C VAL A 310 32.56 -5.52 16.61
N GLU A 311 31.90 -4.37 16.73
CA GLU A 311 31.18 -3.96 17.92
C GLU A 311 29.92 -4.82 18.19
N CYS A 312 29.22 -5.26 17.15
CA CYS A 312 28.11 -6.21 17.27
C CYS A 312 28.60 -7.61 17.67
N LEU A 313 29.68 -8.11 17.08
CA LEU A 313 30.30 -9.38 17.49
C LEU A 313 30.74 -9.34 18.95
N ARG A 314 31.32 -8.21 19.40
CA ARG A 314 31.66 -7.97 20.82
C ARG A 314 30.43 -8.06 21.70
N ALA A 315 29.31 -7.43 21.31
CA ALA A 315 28.06 -7.47 22.07
C ALA A 315 27.50 -8.90 22.16
N MET A 316 27.50 -9.64 21.04
CA MET A 316 27.04 -11.03 20.99
C MET A 316 27.87 -11.94 21.91
N LEU A 317 29.21 -11.85 21.86
CA LEU A 317 30.09 -12.63 22.72
C LEU A 317 29.94 -12.24 24.19
N SER A 318 29.79 -10.94 24.49
CA SER A 318 29.60 -10.46 25.86
C SER A 318 28.30 -10.96 26.50
N ALA A 319 27.25 -11.16 25.70
CA ALA A 319 25.96 -11.60 26.22
C ALA A 319 25.96 -13.11 26.52
N ASN A 320 26.40 -13.94 25.58
CA ASN A 320 26.51 -15.38 25.79
C ASN A 320 27.53 -16.01 24.84
N ILE A 321 28.75 -16.20 25.35
CA ILE A 321 29.85 -16.79 24.58
C ILE A 321 29.46 -18.14 24.01
N ARG A 322 29.00 -19.10 24.83
CA ARG A 322 28.76 -20.49 24.37
C ARG A 322 27.73 -20.57 23.26
N GLN A 323 26.64 -19.82 23.40
CA GLN A 323 25.55 -19.85 22.43
C GLN A 323 25.94 -19.14 21.13
N ASN A 324 26.62 -18.00 21.23
CA ASN A 324 26.89 -17.14 20.08
C ASN A 324 28.21 -17.48 19.38
N LEU A 325 29.06 -18.31 19.97
CA LEU A 325 30.40 -18.61 19.48
C LEU A 325 30.40 -19.08 18.03
N GLN A 326 29.62 -20.12 17.72
CA GLN A 326 29.57 -20.72 16.39
C GLN A 326 29.16 -19.70 15.33
N LEU A 327 28.18 -18.86 15.65
CA LEU A 327 27.71 -17.82 14.74
C LEU A 327 28.75 -16.71 14.55
N CYS A 328 29.38 -16.26 15.64
CA CYS A 328 30.47 -15.27 15.57
C CYS A 328 31.65 -15.79 14.74
N VAL A 329 31.98 -17.08 14.86
CA VAL A 329 33.01 -17.72 14.04
C VAL A 329 32.59 -17.75 12.57
N GLN A 330 31.35 -18.12 12.25
CA GLN A 330 30.87 -18.12 10.85
C GLN A 330 30.92 -16.72 10.22
N VAL A 331 30.49 -15.68 10.95
CA VAL A 331 30.60 -14.29 10.50
C VAL A 331 32.05 -13.91 10.28
N ALA A 332 32.91 -14.19 11.27
CA ALA A 332 34.34 -13.91 11.19
C ALA A 332 34.99 -14.62 9.99
N SER A 333 34.72 -15.90 9.78
CA SER A 333 35.23 -16.70 8.66
C SER A 333 34.73 -16.25 7.30
N LYS A 334 33.54 -15.63 7.20
CA LYS A 334 32.99 -15.14 5.94
C LYS A 334 33.50 -13.74 5.58
N TYR A 335 33.64 -12.86 6.57
CA TYR A 335 33.98 -11.44 6.35
C TYR A 335 35.39 -11.07 6.82
N HIS A 336 36.29 -12.05 7.05
CA HIS A 336 37.64 -11.79 7.58
C HIS A 336 38.48 -10.84 6.73
N GLU A 337 38.30 -10.83 5.41
CA GLU A 337 39.03 -9.93 4.51
C GLU A 337 38.67 -8.46 4.73
N GLN A 338 37.41 -8.18 5.09
CA GLN A 338 36.89 -6.83 5.33
C GLN A 338 37.11 -6.39 6.78
N LEU A 339 36.87 -7.30 7.74
CA LEU A 339 36.97 -7.03 9.17
C LEU A 339 38.41 -6.98 9.68
N GLY A 340 39.34 -7.60 8.95
CA GLY A 340 40.74 -7.71 9.34
C GLY A 340 40.98 -8.86 10.33
N THR A 341 41.91 -9.75 9.98
CA THR A 341 42.24 -10.92 10.80
C THR A 341 42.78 -10.53 12.18
N GLN A 342 43.60 -9.48 12.27
CA GLN A 342 44.16 -9.02 13.54
C GLN A 342 43.08 -8.54 14.51
N SER A 343 42.15 -7.70 14.05
CA SER A 343 41.04 -7.19 14.86
C SER A 343 40.13 -8.31 15.37
N LEU A 344 39.86 -9.32 14.55
CA LEU A 344 39.09 -10.51 14.95
C LEU A 344 39.84 -11.38 15.97
N VAL A 345 41.17 -11.54 15.81
CA VAL A 345 42.01 -12.25 16.80
C VAL A 345 41.97 -11.54 18.14
N GLU A 346 42.20 -10.23 18.17
CA GLU A 346 42.16 -9.41 19.39
C GLU A 346 40.77 -9.48 20.06
N LEU A 347 39.70 -9.50 19.26
CA LEU A 347 38.34 -9.66 19.76
C LEU A 347 38.17 -10.98 20.52
N PHE A 348 38.46 -12.13 19.91
CA PHE A 348 38.30 -13.41 20.60
C PHE A 348 39.29 -13.60 21.76
N GLU A 349 40.49 -13.03 21.68
CA GLU A 349 41.45 -13.01 22.79
C GLU A 349 40.95 -12.22 23.99
N SER A 350 40.26 -11.08 23.75
CA SER A 350 39.69 -10.27 24.83
C SER A 350 38.66 -11.03 25.67
N PHE A 351 37.93 -11.96 25.06
CA PHE A 351 36.98 -12.86 25.75
C PHE A 351 37.61 -14.19 26.20
N LYS A 352 38.92 -14.38 26.02
CA LYS A 352 39.66 -15.64 26.28
C LYS A 352 39.03 -16.86 25.60
N SER A 353 38.39 -16.67 24.45
CA SER A 353 37.72 -17.73 23.70
C SER A 353 38.70 -18.41 22.74
N TYR A 354 39.53 -19.31 23.29
CA TYR A 354 40.50 -20.07 22.50
C TYR A 354 39.84 -21.07 21.53
N GLU A 355 38.67 -21.56 21.89
CA GLU A 355 37.85 -22.41 21.01
C GLU A 355 37.35 -21.63 19.79
N GLY A 356 36.87 -20.40 19.98
CA GLY A 356 36.49 -19.51 18.88
C GLY A 356 37.67 -19.18 17.95
N LEU A 357 38.81 -18.81 18.55
CA LEU A 357 40.05 -18.59 17.81
C LEU A 357 40.45 -19.81 17.00
N PHE A 358 40.37 -21.01 17.58
CA PHE A 358 40.73 -22.25 16.89
C PHE A 358 39.83 -22.48 15.67
N TYR A 359 38.51 -22.39 15.80
CA TYR A 359 37.61 -22.61 14.67
C TYR A 359 37.73 -21.52 13.60
N PHE A 360 37.82 -20.25 14.01
CA PHE A 360 38.01 -19.14 13.08
C PHE A 360 39.33 -19.26 12.32
N LEU A 361 40.45 -19.37 13.05
CA LEU A 361 41.77 -19.46 12.45
C LEU A 361 41.94 -20.75 11.62
N GLY A 362 41.28 -21.84 12.00
CA GLY A 362 41.28 -23.10 11.23
C GLY A 362 40.69 -22.94 9.83
N SER A 363 39.72 -22.03 9.65
CA SER A 363 39.14 -21.74 8.33
C SER A 363 40.08 -20.95 7.41
N ILE A 364 41.00 -20.17 7.97
CA ILE A 364 41.89 -19.27 7.20
C ILE A 364 43.35 -19.75 7.13
N VAL A 365 43.82 -20.57 8.07
CA VAL A 365 45.24 -20.93 8.24
C VAL A 365 45.83 -21.65 7.02
N ASN A 366 45.02 -22.41 6.30
CA ASN A 366 45.45 -23.13 5.10
C ASN A 366 45.68 -22.21 3.89
N PHE A 367 45.13 -20.99 3.92
CA PHE A 367 45.20 -20.03 2.82
C PHE A 367 46.06 -18.81 3.18
N SER A 368 46.22 -18.52 4.46
CA SER A 368 47.04 -17.40 4.95
C SER A 368 48.53 -17.73 4.90
N GLN A 369 49.35 -16.76 4.48
CA GLN A 369 50.82 -16.81 4.56
C GLN A 369 51.36 -15.99 5.74
N ASP A 370 50.49 -15.41 6.57
CA ASP A 370 50.88 -14.55 7.68
C ASP A 370 51.46 -15.38 8.85
N PRO A 371 52.73 -15.19 9.25
CA PRO A 371 53.34 -15.90 10.37
C PRO A 371 52.56 -15.78 11.68
N ASP A 372 51.91 -14.64 11.93
CA ASP A 372 51.17 -14.41 13.17
C ASP A 372 49.87 -15.23 13.22
N VAL A 373 49.19 -15.42 12.08
CA VAL A 373 47.99 -16.26 11.97
C VAL A 373 48.32 -17.72 12.31
N HIS A 374 49.40 -18.24 11.75
CA HIS A 374 49.86 -19.62 12.02
C HIS A 374 50.27 -19.78 13.49
N PHE A 375 51.01 -18.82 14.05
CA PHE A 375 51.40 -18.83 15.46
C PHE A 375 50.18 -18.81 16.40
N LYS A 376 49.21 -17.91 16.14
CA LYS A 376 47.98 -17.80 16.93
C LYS A 376 47.11 -19.06 16.81
N TYR A 377 47.06 -19.70 15.65
CA TYR A 377 46.35 -20.96 15.47
C TYR A 377 46.97 -22.09 16.31
N ILE A 378 48.30 -22.22 16.28
CA ILE A 378 49.04 -23.16 17.14
C ILE A 378 48.74 -22.89 18.62
N GLN A 379 48.78 -21.63 19.03
CA GLN A 379 48.48 -21.23 20.40
C GLN A 379 47.05 -21.62 20.82
N ALA A 380 46.07 -21.39 19.96
CA ALA A 380 44.67 -21.75 20.20
C ALA A 380 44.49 -23.27 20.27
N ALA A 381 45.04 -24.03 19.32
CA ALA A 381 44.97 -25.48 19.26
C ALA A 381 45.63 -26.16 20.49
N CYS A 382 46.76 -25.63 20.97
CA CYS A 382 47.39 -26.11 22.20
C CYS A 382 46.47 -25.90 23.43
N LYS A 383 45.80 -24.74 23.52
CA LYS A 383 44.93 -24.41 24.66
C LYS A 383 43.60 -25.17 24.63
N THR A 384 43.10 -25.55 23.45
CA THR A 384 41.91 -26.39 23.30
C THR A 384 42.21 -27.89 23.43
N GLY A 385 43.49 -28.28 23.50
CA GLY A 385 43.91 -29.68 23.59
C GLY A 385 43.91 -30.45 22.27
N GLN A 386 43.79 -29.75 21.13
CA GLN A 386 43.76 -30.35 19.79
C GLN A 386 45.17 -30.61 19.27
N ILE A 387 45.90 -31.53 19.92
CA ILE A 387 47.33 -31.79 19.65
C ILE A 387 47.60 -32.27 18.22
N LYS A 388 46.68 -33.02 17.61
CA LYS A 388 46.81 -33.49 16.23
C LYS A 388 46.90 -32.35 15.22
N GLU A 389 46.18 -31.26 15.46
CA GLU A 389 46.22 -30.10 14.58
C GLU A 389 47.47 -29.24 14.79
N VAL A 390 47.98 -29.22 16.01
CA VAL A 390 49.30 -28.63 16.29
C VAL A 390 50.37 -29.40 15.51
N GLU A 391 50.33 -30.73 15.54
CA GLU A 391 51.24 -31.59 14.76
C GLU A 391 51.13 -31.32 13.26
N ARG A 392 49.90 -31.28 12.72
CA ARG A 392 49.62 -31.03 11.30
C ARG A 392 50.27 -29.72 10.84
N ILE A 393 49.96 -28.61 11.52
CA ILE A 393 50.48 -27.29 11.12
C ILE A 393 52.00 -27.20 11.31
N CYS A 394 52.56 -27.79 12.38
CA CYS A 394 54.01 -27.82 12.56
C CYS A 394 54.72 -28.59 11.43
N ARG A 395 54.10 -29.64 10.89
CA ARG A 395 54.65 -30.45 9.80
C ARG A 395 54.44 -29.83 8.42
N GLU A 396 53.26 -29.26 8.16
CA GLU A 396 52.84 -28.83 6.82
C GLU A 396 53.11 -27.35 6.54
N SER A 397 53.01 -26.48 7.55
CA SER A 397 53.20 -25.05 7.35
C SER A 397 54.68 -24.66 7.34
N ASN A 398 55.02 -23.71 6.47
CA ASN A 398 56.33 -23.05 6.40
C ASN A 398 56.25 -21.55 6.77
N CYS A 399 55.08 -21.05 7.12
CA CYS A 399 54.84 -19.61 7.26
C CYS A 399 55.09 -19.09 8.69
N TYR A 400 55.09 -19.95 9.71
CA TYR A 400 55.28 -19.52 11.09
C TYR A 400 56.76 -19.26 11.42
N ASN A 401 57.01 -18.39 12.41
CA ASN A 401 58.35 -18.20 12.96
C ASN A 401 58.76 -19.40 13.84
N PRO A 402 59.78 -20.19 13.45
CA PRO A 402 60.16 -21.41 14.15
C PRO A 402 60.64 -21.20 15.58
N GLU A 403 61.39 -20.13 15.84
CA GLU A 403 61.91 -19.83 17.19
C GLU A 403 60.78 -19.49 18.16
N ARG A 404 59.82 -18.68 17.69
CA ARG A 404 58.67 -18.27 18.50
C ARG A 404 57.78 -19.47 18.83
N VAL A 405 57.50 -20.34 17.86
CA VAL A 405 56.74 -21.58 18.07
C VAL A 405 57.48 -22.54 19.01
N LYS A 406 58.79 -22.76 18.80
CA LYS A 406 59.62 -23.59 19.67
C LYS A 406 59.55 -23.14 21.13
N ASN A 407 59.75 -21.84 21.38
CA ASN A 407 59.74 -21.29 22.74
C ASN A 407 58.35 -21.44 23.39
N PHE A 408 57.28 -21.17 22.63
CA PHE A 408 55.91 -21.39 23.11
C PHE A 408 55.63 -22.85 23.45
N LEU A 409 56.01 -23.81 22.60
CA LEU A 409 55.79 -25.24 22.84
C LEU A 409 56.56 -25.76 24.07
N LYS A 410 57.77 -25.24 24.31
CA LYS A 410 58.55 -25.53 25.53
C LYS A 410 57.86 -25.01 26.79
N GLU A 411 57.23 -23.85 26.72
CA GLU A 411 56.46 -23.28 27.84
C GLU A 411 55.12 -23.99 28.06
N ALA A 412 54.45 -24.39 26.98
CA ALA A 412 53.13 -25.01 27.02
C ALA A 412 53.14 -26.42 27.66
N LYS A 413 54.31 -27.08 27.73
CA LYS A 413 54.50 -28.40 28.37
C LYS A 413 53.41 -29.41 27.99
N LEU A 414 53.19 -29.57 26.69
CA LEU A 414 52.18 -30.48 26.16
C LEU A 414 52.42 -31.93 26.64
N THR A 415 51.35 -32.71 26.77
CA THR A 415 51.43 -34.13 27.13
C THR A 415 52.17 -34.94 26.07
N ASP A 416 51.97 -34.61 24.80
CA ASP A 416 52.74 -35.13 23.68
C ASP A 416 53.74 -34.09 23.19
N GLN A 417 55.02 -34.48 23.17
CA GLN A 417 56.13 -33.62 22.76
C GLN A 417 56.41 -33.72 21.25
N LEU A 418 55.67 -34.56 20.52
CA LEU A 418 55.85 -34.73 19.08
C LEU A 418 55.82 -33.42 18.28
N PRO A 419 54.90 -32.45 18.54
CA PRO A 419 54.92 -31.17 17.82
C PRO A 419 56.22 -30.38 18.03
N LEU A 420 56.77 -30.40 19.26
CA LEU A 420 58.05 -29.75 19.57
C LEU A 420 59.21 -30.44 18.83
N ILE A 421 59.20 -31.77 18.79
CA ILE A 421 60.21 -32.56 18.06
C ILE A 421 60.19 -32.19 16.58
N ILE A 422 59.00 -32.14 15.95
CA ILE A 422 58.86 -31.80 14.53
C ILE A 422 59.42 -30.41 14.22
N VAL A 423 59.08 -29.40 15.02
CA VAL A 423 59.58 -28.03 14.79
C VAL A 423 61.10 -27.98 14.96
N CYS A 424 61.65 -28.63 15.99
CA CYS A 424 63.09 -28.63 16.22
C CYS A 424 63.86 -29.41 15.15
N ASP A 425 63.30 -30.49 14.63
CA ASP A 425 63.90 -31.31 13.58
C ASP A 425 63.90 -30.58 12.23
N ARG A 426 62.76 -29.99 11.83
CA ARG A 426 62.62 -29.30 10.53
C ARG A 426 63.48 -28.05 10.39
N PHE A 427 63.88 -27.41 11.48
CA PHE A 427 64.60 -26.14 11.49
C PHE A 427 65.95 -26.22 12.23
N ASP A 428 66.54 -27.41 12.36
CA ASP A 428 67.88 -27.64 12.92
C ASP A 428 68.09 -27.20 14.39
N PHE A 429 67.04 -27.15 15.21
CA PHE A 429 67.12 -26.85 16.66
C PHE A 429 67.33 -28.11 17.54
N VAL A 430 67.96 -29.15 17.01
CA VAL A 430 68.12 -30.45 17.67
C VAL A 430 68.86 -30.33 19.01
N HIS A 431 69.89 -29.48 19.08
CA HIS A 431 70.65 -29.26 20.33
C HIS A 431 69.77 -28.72 21.46
N ASP A 432 68.93 -27.72 21.15
CA ASP A 432 68.00 -27.12 22.11
C ASP A 432 66.92 -28.12 22.56
N LEU A 433 66.46 -28.98 21.65
CA LEU A 433 65.49 -30.04 21.91
C LEU A 433 66.04 -31.05 22.92
N VAL A 434 67.24 -31.59 22.67
CA VAL A 434 67.87 -32.60 23.53
C VAL A 434 68.11 -32.03 24.94
N LEU A 435 68.61 -30.79 25.04
CA LEU A 435 68.79 -30.11 26.33
C LEU A 435 67.48 -29.95 27.09
N TYR A 436 66.40 -29.59 26.39
CA TYR A 436 65.08 -29.43 27.01
C TYR A 436 64.48 -30.77 27.47
N LEU A 437 64.51 -31.81 26.62
CA LEU A 437 63.98 -33.13 26.94
C LEU A 437 64.77 -33.77 28.10
N TYR A 438 66.10 -33.62 28.11
CA TYR A 438 66.95 -34.11 29.18
C TYR A 438 66.66 -33.41 30.51
N ARG A 439 66.60 -32.07 30.51
CA ARG A 439 66.30 -31.28 31.73
C ARG A 439 64.93 -31.58 32.34
N ASN A 440 63.95 -32.00 31.53
CA ASN A 440 62.61 -32.33 32.00
C ASN A 440 62.38 -33.84 32.22
N ASN A 441 63.43 -34.67 32.21
CA ASN A 441 63.36 -36.13 32.39
C ASN A 441 62.48 -36.86 31.35
N LEU A 442 62.38 -36.34 30.12
CA LEU A 442 61.57 -36.91 29.03
C LEU A 442 62.38 -37.87 28.14
N GLN A 443 63.11 -38.81 28.75
CA GLN A 443 64.05 -39.71 28.05
C GLN A 443 63.37 -40.60 26.99
N LYS A 444 62.12 -41.02 27.22
CA LYS A 444 61.34 -41.81 26.27
C LYS A 444 61.20 -41.13 24.90
N TYR A 445 61.06 -39.80 24.87
CA TYR A 445 60.94 -39.04 23.62
C TYR A 445 62.29 -38.87 22.92
N ILE A 446 63.40 -38.86 23.68
CA ILE A 446 64.77 -38.86 23.13
C ILE A 446 65.03 -40.20 22.43
N GLU A 447 64.69 -41.32 23.06
CA GLU A 447 64.82 -42.65 22.45
C GLU A 447 63.98 -42.78 21.17
N ILE A 448 62.73 -42.32 21.19
CA ILE A 448 61.84 -42.34 20.01
C ILE A 448 62.42 -41.48 18.88
N TYR A 449 62.95 -40.29 19.19
CA TYR A 449 63.56 -39.42 18.18
C TYR A 449 64.77 -40.08 17.52
N VAL A 450 65.68 -40.66 18.32
CA VAL A 450 66.89 -41.33 17.82
C VAL A 450 66.58 -42.62 17.04
N GLN A 451 65.46 -43.30 17.34
CA GLN A 451 65.09 -44.56 16.69
C GLN A 451 64.19 -44.41 15.45
N LYS A 452 63.41 -43.33 15.33
CA LYS A 452 62.39 -43.17 14.27
C LYS A 452 62.70 -42.10 13.21
N VAL A 453 63.62 -41.18 13.48
CA VAL A 453 64.01 -40.13 12.53
C VAL A 453 65.23 -40.57 11.74
#